data_AF-A0A5V4Z1H1-F1
#
_entry.id   AF-A0A5V4Z1H1-F1
#
_cell.length_a   1.000
_cell.length_b   1.000
_cell.length_c   1.000
_cell.angle_alpha   90.00
_cell.angle_beta   90.00
_cell.angle_gamma   90.00
#
_symmetry.space_group_name_H-M   'P 1'
#
loop_
_entity.id
_entity.type
_entity.pdbx_description
1 polymer ?
#
loop_
_entity_poly.entity_id
_entity_poly.type
_entity_poly.pdbx_seq_one_letter_code
_entity_poly.pdbx_strand_id
1 'polypeptide(L)'
;MKYFKTNKNEIYVYDDDADKKFYKEGLIPITEEEANEILNPPPTHEELIQVAENERQRLMTHADKVMLDWRTELMLGEISDANRDKLSAWLDYKNEVKAVDVTTDPEHINWPDIPKM
;
A
#
# COMPACT_ATOMS: atom_id res chain seq x y z
N MET A 1 -30.11 0.56 11.04
CA MET A 1 -30.06 -0.66 10.21
C MET A 1 -29.73 -1.83 11.11
N LYS A 2 -30.35 -3.00 10.88
CA LYS A 2 -30.04 -4.25 11.59
C LYS A 2 -29.24 -5.17 10.68
N TYR A 3 -28.09 -5.62 11.19
CA TYR A 3 -27.16 -6.46 10.45
C TYR A 3 -27.28 -7.91 10.90
N PHE A 4 -27.23 -8.81 9.93
CA PHE A 4 -27.28 -10.25 10.14
C PHE A 4 -26.30 -10.94 9.21
N LYS A 5 -25.86 -12.14 9.59
CA LYS A 5 -25.10 -13.03 8.71
C LYS A 5 -25.69 -14.43 8.64
N THR A 6 -25.35 -15.15 7.58
CA THR A 6 -25.54 -16.60 7.50
C THR A 6 -24.32 -17.34 8.08
N ASN A 7 -24.41 -18.67 8.22
CA ASN A 7 -23.27 -19.53 8.59
C ASN A 7 -22.10 -19.48 7.58
N LYS A 8 -22.32 -18.91 6.38
CA LYS A 8 -21.29 -18.72 5.35
C LYS A 8 -20.78 -17.26 5.29
N ASN A 9 -21.05 -16.46 6.32
CA ASN A 9 -20.73 -15.03 6.38
C ASN A 9 -21.37 -14.17 5.26
N GLU A 10 -22.49 -14.60 4.67
CA GLU A 10 -23.27 -13.73 3.77
C GLU A 10 -24.06 -12.70 4.61
N ILE A 11 -23.87 -11.41 4.34
CA ILE A 11 -24.47 -10.32 5.10
C ILE A 11 -25.88 -9.98 4.58
N TYR A 12 -26.82 -9.80 5.50
CA TYR A 12 -28.17 -9.31 5.26
C TYR A 12 -28.40 -8.06 6.11
N VAL A 13 -28.91 -7.00 5.49
CA VAL A 13 -29.23 -5.73 6.16
C VAL A 13 -30.73 -5.51 6.03
N TYR A 14 -31.37 -5.20 7.15
CA TYR A 14 -32.78 -4.85 7.21
C TYR A 14 -32.93 -3.47 7.86
N ASP A 15 -33.95 -2.72 7.44
CA ASP A 15 -34.33 -1.50 8.12
C ASP A 15 -34.73 -1.78 9.58
N ASP A 16 -34.57 -0.77 10.44
CA ASP A 16 -34.82 -0.94 11.88
C ASP A 16 -36.30 -1.23 12.19
N ASP A 17 -37.20 -0.77 11.33
CA ASP A 17 -38.65 -0.97 11.40
C ASP A 17 -39.15 -2.20 10.60
N ALA A 18 -38.26 -2.97 9.96
CA ALA A 18 -38.63 -4.14 9.19
C ALA A 18 -39.28 -5.24 10.06
N ASP A 19 -40.44 -5.72 9.61
CA ASP A 19 -41.18 -6.82 10.24
C ASP A 19 -40.39 -8.15 10.12
N LYS A 20 -40.20 -8.83 11.25
CA LYS A 20 -39.40 -10.08 11.34
C LYS A 20 -39.91 -11.19 10.43
N LYS A 21 -41.18 -11.17 9.99
CA LYS A 21 -41.71 -12.14 9.02
C LYS A 21 -41.00 -12.12 7.66
N PHE A 22 -40.31 -11.04 7.35
CA PHE A 22 -39.52 -10.89 6.12
C PHE A 22 -38.05 -11.30 6.31
N TYR A 23 -37.64 -11.66 7.53
CA TYR A 23 -36.27 -12.07 7.79
C TYR A 23 -36.09 -13.48 7.24
N LYS A 24 -34.96 -13.69 6.57
CA LYS A 24 -34.57 -15.04 6.17
C LYS A 24 -34.38 -15.90 7.44
N GLU A 25 -34.88 -17.12 7.42
CA GLU A 25 -34.70 -18.04 8.55
C GLU A 25 -33.21 -18.41 8.74
N GLY A 26 -32.81 -18.63 9.99
CA GLY A 26 -31.43 -19.04 10.32
C GLY A 26 -30.38 -17.94 10.27
N LEU A 27 -30.80 -16.68 10.27
CA LEU A 27 -29.90 -15.52 10.37
C LEU A 27 -29.36 -15.34 11.79
N ILE A 28 -28.07 -15.00 11.89
CA ILE A 28 -27.38 -14.68 13.13
C ILE A 28 -27.24 -13.15 13.21
N PRO A 29 -27.77 -12.46 14.23
CA PRO A 29 -27.60 -11.02 14.39
C PRO A 29 -26.13 -10.69 14.66
N ILE A 30 -25.64 -9.59 14.08
CA ILE A 30 -24.28 -9.09 14.26
C ILE A 30 -24.29 -7.57 14.40
N THR A 31 -23.20 -6.99 14.91
CA THR A 31 -23.03 -5.53 14.93
C THR A 31 -22.69 -4.99 13.53
N GLU A 32 -22.81 -3.67 13.39
CA GLU A 32 -22.31 -2.99 12.19
C GLU A 32 -20.79 -3.15 12.04
N GLU A 33 -20.04 -3.17 13.14
CA GLU A 33 -18.59 -3.43 13.09
C GLU A 33 -18.29 -4.85 12.58
N GLU A 34 -18.96 -5.86 13.12
CA GLU A 34 -18.81 -7.25 12.65
C GLU A 34 -19.19 -7.40 11.18
N ALA A 35 -20.23 -6.69 10.72
CA ALA A 35 -20.61 -6.67 9.31
C ALA A 35 -19.52 -6.01 8.45
N ASN A 36 -18.94 -4.91 8.92
CA ASN A 36 -17.86 -4.21 8.23
C ASN A 36 -16.59 -5.04 8.14
N GLU A 37 -16.22 -5.79 9.17
CA GLU A 37 -15.07 -6.72 9.14
C GLU A 37 -15.27 -7.85 8.13
N ILE A 38 -16.49 -8.36 7.99
CA ILE A 38 -16.81 -9.40 7.00
C ILE A 38 -16.80 -8.83 5.57
N LEU A 39 -17.32 -7.61 5.38
CA LEU A 39 -17.38 -6.96 4.08
C LEU A 39 -16.03 -6.43 3.62
N ASN A 40 -15.18 -6.02 4.55
CA ASN A 40 -13.86 -5.45 4.31
C ASN A 40 -12.83 -6.21 5.15
N PRO A 41 -12.52 -7.46 4.78
CA PRO A 41 -11.48 -8.20 5.49
C PRO A 41 -10.16 -7.41 5.42
N PRO A 42 -9.33 -7.46 6.48
CA PRO A 42 -8.01 -6.88 6.42
C PRO A 42 -7.21 -7.51 5.27
N PRO A 43 -6.32 -6.75 4.61
CA PRO A 43 -5.46 -7.29 3.57
C PRO A 43 -4.68 -8.51 4.07
N THR A 44 -4.51 -9.48 3.21
CA THR A 44 -3.62 -10.61 3.46
C THR A 44 -2.16 -10.16 3.47
N HIS A 45 -1.30 -10.95 4.11
CA HIS A 45 0.14 -10.69 4.12
C HIS A 45 0.73 -10.57 2.71
N GLU A 46 0.28 -11.38 1.75
CA GLU A 46 0.72 -11.30 0.35
C GLU A 46 0.27 -10.00 -0.34
N GLU A 47 -0.96 -9.55 -0.07
CA GLU A 47 -1.45 -8.26 -0.57
C GLU A 47 -0.65 -7.09 0.02
N LEU A 48 -0.29 -7.17 1.30
CA LEU A 48 0.56 -6.17 1.97
C LEU A 48 1.96 -6.12 1.34
N ILE A 49 2.55 -7.28 1.04
CA ILE A 49 3.83 -7.36 0.29
C ILE A 49 3.68 -6.68 -1.08
N GLN A 50 2.58 -6.92 -1.79
CA GLN A 50 2.36 -6.32 -3.10
C GLN A 50 2.19 -4.80 -3.02
N VAL A 51 1.51 -4.29 -2.00
CA VAL A 51 1.40 -2.84 -1.72
C VAL A 51 2.78 -2.25 -1.47
N ALA A 52 3.59 -2.90 -0.64
CA ALA A 52 4.97 -2.49 -0.36
C ALA A 52 5.86 -2.48 -1.61
N GLU A 53 5.75 -3.50 -2.48
CA GLU A 53 6.47 -3.55 -3.75
C GLU A 53 6.06 -2.40 -4.68
N ASN A 54 4.76 -2.08 -4.75
CA ASN A 54 4.28 -0.96 -5.56
C ASN A 54 4.87 0.37 -5.07
N GLU A 55 4.99 0.55 -3.75
CA GLU A 55 5.64 1.73 -3.18
C GLU A 55 7.14 1.76 -3.51
N ARG A 56 7.85 0.63 -3.41
CA ARG A 56 9.24 0.51 -3.87
C ARG A 56 9.40 0.99 -5.32
N GLN A 57 8.53 0.51 -6.22
CA GLN A 57 8.56 0.91 -7.62
C GLN A 57 8.24 2.40 -7.83
N ARG A 58 7.33 2.96 -7.02
CA ARG A 58 7.02 4.40 -7.03
C ARG A 58 8.25 5.23 -6.65
N LEU A 59 8.94 4.88 -5.57
CA LEU A 59 10.16 5.55 -5.10
C LEU A 59 11.29 5.46 -6.13
N MET A 60 11.48 4.27 -6.72
CA MET A 60 12.46 4.02 -7.78
C MET A 60 12.20 4.87 -9.02
N THR A 61 10.95 4.93 -9.46
CA THR A 61 10.51 5.75 -10.60
C THR A 61 10.70 7.24 -10.32
N HIS A 62 10.42 7.69 -9.09
CA HIS A 62 10.66 9.07 -8.69
C HIS A 62 12.15 9.43 -8.76
N ALA A 63 13.01 8.60 -8.18
CA ALA A 63 14.46 8.80 -8.23
C ALA A 63 15.00 8.85 -9.67
N ASP A 64 14.49 7.98 -10.56
CA ASP A 64 14.87 7.99 -11.97
C ASP A 64 14.48 9.28 -12.69
N LYS A 65 13.33 9.87 -12.35
CA LYS A 65 12.91 11.18 -12.90
C LYS A 65 13.80 12.31 -12.39
N VAL A 66 14.14 12.32 -11.10
CA VAL A 66 14.99 13.37 -10.51
C VAL A 66 16.38 13.37 -11.13
N MET A 67 16.96 12.19 -11.34
CA MET A 67 18.31 12.04 -11.90
C MET A 67 18.41 12.22 -13.42
N LEU A 68 17.30 12.44 -14.13
CA LEU A 68 17.26 12.35 -15.59
C LEU A 68 18.25 13.32 -16.27
N ASP A 69 18.26 14.58 -15.84
CA ASP A 69 19.11 15.60 -16.43
C ASP A 69 20.59 15.33 -16.13
N TRP A 70 20.93 14.99 -14.89
CA TRP A 70 22.32 14.66 -14.51
C TRP A 70 22.86 13.43 -15.24
N ARG A 71 22.02 12.42 -15.50
CA ARG A 71 22.42 11.28 -16.33
C ARG A 71 22.69 11.70 -17.77
N THR A 72 21.87 12.61 -18.31
CA THR A 72 22.08 13.19 -19.65
C THR A 72 23.38 13.98 -19.70
N GLU A 73 23.63 14.87 -18.73
CA GLU A 73 24.88 15.62 -18.60
C GLU A 73 26.10 14.69 -18.49
N LEU A 74 26.00 13.61 -17.69
CA LEU A 74 27.07 12.62 -17.55
C LEU A 74 27.37 11.94 -18.90
N MET A 75 26.35 11.56 -19.66
CA MET A 75 26.49 10.93 -20.97
C MET A 75 27.13 11.86 -22.01
N LEU A 76 26.87 13.16 -21.92
CA LEU A 76 27.48 14.18 -22.78
C LEU A 76 28.91 14.56 -22.34
N GLY A 77 29.32 14.15 -21.13
CA GLY A 77 30.59 14.55 -20.53
C GLY A 77 30.59 15.99 -19.98
N GLU A 78 29.40 16.57 -19.78
CA GLU A 78 29.19 17.97 -19.40
C GLU A 78 28.83 18.14 -17.91
N ILE A 79 28.68 17.04 -17.17
CA ILE A 79 28.25 17.06 -15.77
C ILE A 79 29.21 17.84 -14.86
N SER A 80 28.65 18.75 -14.06
CA SER A 80 29.38 19.45 -13.02
C SER A 80 29.71 18.53 -11.84
N ASP A 81 30.73 18.86 -11.04
CA ASP A 81 31.05 18.10 -9.82
C ASP A 81 29.86 18.08 -8.84
N ALA A 82 29.15 19.21 -8.70
CA ALA A 82 27.97 19.30 -7.85
C ALA A 82 26.82 18.38 -8.32
N ASN A 83 26.56 18.30 -9.63
CA ASN A 83 25.54 17.40 -10.17
C ASN A 83 25.98 15.93 -10.09
N ARG A 84 27.29 15.65 -10.19
CA ARG A 84 27.85 14.30 -9.98
C ARG A 84 27.63 13.83 -8.55
N ASP A 85 27.85 14.69 -7.56
CA ASP A 85 27.62 14.36 -6.14
C ASP A 85 26.14 14.04 -5.88
N LYS A 86 25.22 14.86 -6.44
CA LYS A 86 23.78 14.59 -6.37
C LYS A 86 23.40 13.28 -7.03
N LEU A 87 23.93 13.02 -8.23
CA LEU A 87 23.70 11.77 -8.96
C LEU A 87 24.16 10.55 -8.14
N SER A 88 25.33 10.63 -7.50
CA SER A 88 25.84 9.58 -6.61
C SER A 88 24.90 9.34 -5.42
N ALA A 89 24.50 10.40 -4.71
CA ALA A 89 23.61 10.27 -3.55
C ALA A 89 22.25 9.64 -3.91
N TRP A 90 21.70 9.97 -5.08
CA TRP A 90 20.45 9.36 -5.56
C TRP A 90 20.61 7.90 -6.03
N LEU A 91 21.79 7.51 -6.51
CA LEU A 91 22.10 6.10 -6.78
C LEU A 91 22.19 5.28 -5.49
N ASP A 92 22.83 5.84 -4.45
CA ASP A 92 22.91 5.21 -3.13
C ASP A 92 21.50 5.03 -2.53
N TYR A 93 20.68 6.08 -2.56
CA TYR A 93 19.27 6.00 -2.16
C TYR A 93 18.51 4.88 -2.88
N LYS A 94 18.65 4.76 -4.21
CA LYS A 94 18.01 3.67 -4.97
C LYS A 94 18.49 2.28 -4.52
N ASN A 95 19.77 2.14 -4.16
CA ASN A 95 20.30 0.88 -3.66
C ASN A 95 19.75 0.55 -2.28
N GLU A 96 19.64 1.55 -1.39
CA GLU A 96 19.01 1.39 -0.08
C GLU A 96 17.53 0.99 -0.22
N VAL A 97 16.75 1.66 -1.07
CA VAL A 97 15.33 1.33 -1.35
C VAL A 97 15.17 -0.10 -1.85
N LYS A 98 16.06 -0.59 -2.72
CA LYS A 98 16.04 -1.98 -3.19
C LYS A 98 16.36 -2.99 -2.09
N ALA A 99 17.20 -2.60 -1.13
CA ALA A 99 17.67 -3.49 -0.07
C ALA A 99 16.67 -3.62 1.10
N VAL A 100 15.71 -2.69 1.23
CA VAL A 100 14.63 -2.79 2.22
C VAL A 100 13.91 -4.12 2.09
N ASP A 101 13.75 -4.88 3.17
CA ASP A 101 12.90 -6.06 3.16
C ASP A 101 11.42 -5.66 3.25
N VAL A 102 10.61 -6.18 2.34
CA VAL A 102 9.16 -5.93 2.29
C VAL A 102 8.35 -7.16 2.63
N THR A 103 9.01 -8.27 2.97
CA THR A 103 8.36 -9.57 3.17
C THR A 103 8.15 -9.91 4.64
N THR A 104 9.07 -9.54 5.53
CA THR A 104 8.96 -9.91 6.95
C THR A 104 7.87 -9.13 7.70
N ASP A 105 7.79 -7.81 7.49
CA ASP A 105 6.80 -6.92 8.12
C ASP A 105 6.34 -5.85 7.11
N PRO A 106 5.49 -6.23 6.13
CA PRO A 106 5.05 -5.34 5.06
C PRO A 106 4.19 -4.16 5.53
N GLU A 107 3.66 -4.20 6.75
CA GLU A 107 2.83 -3.12 7.31
C GLU A 107 3.67 -1.97 7.87
N HIS A 108 4.92 -2.23 8.30
CA HIS A 108 5.76 -1.28 9.01
C HIS A 108 7.12 -1.04 8.31
N ILE A 109 7.06 -0.70 7.03
CA ILE A 109 8.27 -0.44 6.25
C ILE A 109 8.77 0.98 6.48
N ASN A 110 10.04 1.07 6.87
CA ASN A 110 10.78 2.33 6.94
C ASN A 110 11.58 2.51 5.65
N TRP A 111 11.09 3.37 4.76
CA TRP A 111 11.83 3.72 3.54
C TRP A 111 12.99 4.68 3.86
N PRO A 112 14.11 4.61 3.12
CA PRO A 112 15.21 5.55 3.26
C PRO A 112 14.75 7.00 3.04
N ASP A 113 15.44 7.93 3.68
CA ASP A 113 15.19 9.35 3.45
C ASP A 113 15.69 9.77 2.07
N ILE A 114 14.92 10.64 1.40
CA ILE A 114 15.33 11.19 0.11
C ILE A 114 16.61 12.06 0.27
N PRO A 115 17.56 12.00 -0.68
CA PRO A 115 18.74 12.85 -0.66
C PRO A 115 18.39 14.33 -0.72
N LYS A 116 19.23 15.16 -0.08
CA LYS A 116 19.12 16.62 -0.18
C LYS A 116 19.54 17.11 -1.57
N MET A 117 18.83 18.12 -2.08
CA MET A 117 19.12 18.78 -3.36
C MET A 117 20.12 19.92 -3.23
#